data_AF-A0A7K2IYN5-F1
#
_entry.id   AF-A0A7K2IYN5-F1
#
_cell.length_a   1.000
_cell.length_b   1.000
_cell.length_c   1.000
_cell.angle_alpha   90.00
_cell.angle_beta   90.00
_cell.angle_gamma   90.00
#
_symmetry.space_group_name_H-M   'P 1'
#
loop_
_entity.id
_entity.type
_entity.pdbx_description
1 polymer ?
#
loop_
_entity_poly.entity_id
_entity_poly.type
_entity_poly.pdbx_seq_one_letter_code
_entity_poly.pdbx_strand_id
1 'polypeptide(L)'
;MAKKIATLLAVCFLSMGLTATPASASEHSLETEAMDTGRCMLYLENLGRYVIGTKVRQACRLSATNPGQCASSLQAIGVQRAHARRACGLL
;
A
#
# COMPACT_ATOMS: atom_id res chain seq x y z
N MET A 1 -48.86 -15.24 -7.52
CA MET A 1 -47.50 -15.25 -8.11
C MET A 1 -46.55 -15.77 -7.03
N ALA A 2 -46.44 -17.10 -6.90
CA ALA A 2 -45.28 -17.91 -7.32
C ALA A 2 -43.99 -17.51 -6.57
N LYS A 3 -43.65 -18.24 -5.49
CA LYS A 3 -42.67 -19.37 -5.48
C LYS A 3 -41.22 -18.83 -5.48
N LYS A 4 -40.32 -19.16 -4.55
CA LYS A 4 -40.11 -20.39 -3.77
C LYS A 4 -39.20 -20.05 -2.57
N ILE A 5 -39.59 -20.54 -1.41
CA ILE A 5 -38.73 -20.73 -0.24
C ILE A 5 -37.83 -21.92 -0.60
N ALA A 6 -36.51 -21.70 -0.71
CA ALA A 6 -35.54 -22.76 -0.92
C ALA A 6 -34.69 -22.90 0.35
N THR A 7 -35.22 -23.74 1.23
CA THR A 7 -34.54 -24.55 2.23
C THR A 7 -33.14 -24.98 1.79
N LEU A 8 -32.15 -24.86 2.68
CA LEU A 8 -31.06 -25.84 2.82
C LEU A 8 -30.45 -25.69 4.22
N LEU A 9 -31.19 -26.22 5.20
CA LEU A 9 -30.59 -26.74 6.43
C LEU A 9 -29.96 -28.08 6.08
N ALA A 10 -28.63 -28.14 6.11
CA ALA A 10 -27.89 -29.39 6.21
C ALA A 10 -26.66 -29.14 7.09
N VAL A 11 -26.93 -28.88 8.37
CA VAL A 11 -25.99 -29.15 9.46
C VAL A 11 -26.16 -30.63 9.78
N CYS A 12 -25.17 -31.47 9.47
CA CYS A 12 -24.90 -32.71 10.20
C CYS A 12 -23.54 -33.34 9.80
N PHE A 13 -22.66 -33.38 10.81
CA PHE A 13 -21.69 -34.44 11.13
C PHE A 13 -20.38 -34.62 10.34
N LEU A 14 -19.30 -34.20 11.03
CA LEU A 14 -18.03 -34.91 11.30
C LEU A 14 -17.46 -35.75 10.15
N SER A 15 -16.26 -35.49 9.63
CA SER A 15 -15.01 -35.74 10.37
C SER A 15 -13.79 -35.20 9.62
N MET A 16 -12.84 -34.65 10.38
CA MET A 16 -11.44 -34.34 10.02
C MET A 16 -11.20 -33.12 9.12
N GLY A 17 -10.50 -32.14 9.69
CA GLY A 17 -9.69 -31.20 8.91
C GLY A 17 -10.13 -29.75 8.96
N LEU A 18 -9.66 -29.04 10.00
CA LEU A 18 -9.05 -27.71 9.92
C LEU A 18 -9.77 -26.62 9.10
N THR A 19 -10.44 -25.72 9.85
CA THR A 19 -10.56 -24.26 9.65
C THR A 19 -10.16 -23.66 8.29
N ALA A 20 -11.09 -22.98 7.61
CA ALA A 20 -11.03 -21.53 7.35
C ALA A 20 -11.96 -21.09 6.22
N THR A 21 -12.99 -20.31 6.55
CA THR A 21 -13.39 -19.14 5.76
C THR A 21 -13.03 -17.93 6.63
N PRO A 22 -12.51 -16.83 6.07
CA PRO A 22 -13.28 -16.05 5.12
C PRO A 22 -12.53 -15.53 3.89
N ALA A 23 -13.34 -15.14 2.92
CA ALA A 23 -13.10 -14.08 1.94
C ALA A 23 -11.91 -13.14 2.20
N SER A 24 -10.98 -13.08 1.25
CA SER A 24 -10.54 -11.84 0.58
C SER A 24 -9.44 -12.21 -0.41
N ALA A 25 -9.79 -12.42 -1.68
CA ALA A 25 -8.80 -12.45 -2.75
C ALA A 25 -8.38 -11.01 -3.04
N SER A 26 -7.42 -10.49 -2.27
CA SER A 26 -6.71 -9.23 -2.54
C SER A 26 -5.33 -9.27 -1.88
N GLU A 27 -4.56 -10.34 -2.14
CA GLU A 27 -3.20 -10.50 -1.63
C GLU A 27 -2.19 -10.60 -2.77
N HIS A 28 -2.16 -9.59 -3.64
CA HIS A 28 -1.01 -9.33 -4.52
C HIS A 28 -1.00 -7.84 -4.91
N SER A 29 -0.65 -6.96 -3.96
CA SER A 29 -0.25 -5.57 -4.26
C SER A 29 0.51 -4.88 -3.12
N LEU A 30 0.55 -5.43 -1.90
CA LEU A 30 1.21 -4.76 -0.76
C LEU A 30 2.73 -4.86 -0.76
N GLU A 31 3.33 -5.90 -1.36
CA GLU A 31 4.79 -6.06 -1.35
C GLU A 31 5.50 -5.10 -2.31
N THR A 32 4.88 -4.72 -3.43
CA THR A 32 5.47 -3.74 -4.36
C THR A 32 5.31 -2.30 -3.86
N GLU A 33 4.16 -1.97 -3.28
CA GLU A 33 3.88 -0.64 -2.70
C GLU A 33 4.79 -0.32 -1.50
N ALA A 34 5.06 -1.32 -0.66
CA ALA A 34 5.93 -1.19 0.50
C ALA A 34 7.41 -1.01 0.10
N MET A 35 7.87 -1.74 -0.92
CA MET A 35 9.26 -1.61 -1.41
C MET A 35 9.54 -0.22 -2.00
N ASP A 36 8.60 0.35 -2.74
CA ASP A 36 8.78 1.66 -3.37
C ASP A 36 8.70 2.81 -2.36
N THR A 37 7.70 2.75 -1.47
CA THR A 37 7.55 3.70 -0.36
C THR A 37 8.77 3.67 0.57
N GLY A 38 9.26 2.46 0.88
CA GLY A 38 10.45 2.23 1.68
C GLY A 38 11.69 2.86 1.06
N ARG A 39 11.88 2.74 -0.26
CA ARG A 39 12.99 3.35 -1.00
C ARG A 39 12.99 4.87 -0.93
N CYS A 40 11.82 5.49 -1.09
CA CYS A 40 11.70 6.95 -1.01
C CYS A 40 12.14 7.48 0.36
N MET A 41 11.68 6.84 1.45
CA MET A 41 12.06 7.24 2.81
C MET A 41 13.55 6.99 3.08
N LEU A 42 14.06 5.80 2.76
CA LEU A 42 15.47 5.43 2.92
C LEU A 42 16.41 6.39 2.17
N TYR A 43 16.04 6.80 0.95
CA TYR A 43 16.82 7.75 0.18
C TYR A 43 16.93 9.11 0.90
N LEU A 44 15.82 9.64 1.39
CA LEU A 44 15.80 10.93 2.09
C LEU A 44 16.50 10.86 3.45
N GLU A 45 16.39 9.74 4.14
CA GLU A 45 17.08 9.47 5.42
C GLU A 45 18.60 9.40 5.23
N ASN A 46 19.06 8.70 4.18
CA ASN A 46 20.49 8.60 3.84
C ASN A 46 21.14 9.94 3.47
N LEU A 47 20.35 10.95 3.06
CA LEU A 47 20.88 12.29 2.82
C LEU A 47 21.20 13.03 4.13
N GLY A 48 20.71 12.57 5.29
CA GLY A 48 20.98 13.10 6.63
C GLY A 48 20.47 14.52 6.90
N ARG A 49 19.91 15.19 5.89
CA ARG A 49 19.48 16.60 5.93
C ARG A 49 17.96 16.78 6.00
N TYR A 50 17.20 15.69 5.86
CA TYR A 50 15.74 15.71 5.83
C TYR A 50 15.17 14.91 7.01
N VAL A 51 14.20 15.50 7.70
CA VAL A 51 13.51 14.83 8.81
C VAL A 51 12.36 14.00 8.28
N ILE A 52 12.38 12.69 8.50
CA ILE A 52 11.33 11.76 8.05
C ILE A 52 10.12 11.84 9.00
N GLY A 53 9.29 12.85 8.78
CA GLY A 53 8.02 13.05 9.46
C GLY A 53 6.83 12.39 8.75
N THR A 54 5.63 12.55 9.33
CA THR A 54 4.37 12.07 8.75
C THR A 54 4.11 12.59 7.33
N LYS A 55 4.43 13.87 7.06
CA LYS A 55 4.30 14.47 5.73
C LYS A 55 5.18 13.79 4.67
N VAL A 56 6.44 13.49 5.01
CA VAL A 56 7.36 12.78 4.12
C VAL A 56 6.88 11.36 3.87
N ARG A 57 6.46 10.64 4.92
CA ARG A 57 5.87 9.31 4.79
C ARG A 57 4.65 9.32 3.86
N GLN A 58 3.76 10.29 4.02
CA GLN A 58 2.57 10.41 3.19
C GLN A 58 2.90 10.72 1.73
N ALA A 59 3.89 11.60 1.48
CA ALA A 59 4.37 11.88 0.12
C ALA A 59 5.01 10.63 -0.52
N CYS A 60 5.84 9.90 0.23
CA CYS A 60 6.50 8.69 -0.26
C CYS A 60 5.53 7.54 -0.55
N ARG A 61 4.36 7.46 0.11
CA ARG A 61 3.32 6.48 -0.27
C ARG A 61 2.83 6.65 -1.71
N LEU A 62 3.01 7.84 -2.27
CA LEU A 62 2.66 8.12 -3.66
C LEU A 62 3.78 7.73 -4.64
N SER A 63 4.95 7.26 -4.20
CA SER A 63 6.08 6.99 -5.10
C SER A 63 5.75 5.86 -6.10
N ALA A 64 5.08 4.80 -5.63
CA ALA A 64 4.68 3.66 -6.44
C ALA A 64 3.57 4.01 -7.44
N THR A 65 2.56 4.76 -7.00
CA THR A 65 1.32 5.00 -7.76
C THR A 65 1.33 6.30 -8.55
N ASN A 66 1.97 7.34 -8.04
CA ASN A 66 2.01 8.66 -8.68
C ASN A 66 3.34 9.39 -8.36
N PRO A 67 4.44 9.01 -9.03
CA PRO A 67 5.76 9.54 -8.73
C PRO A 67 5.86 11.07 -8.97
N GLY A 68 5.03 11.61 -9.89
CA GLY A 68 4.90 13.06 -10.13
C GLY A 68 4.33 13.82 -8.92
N GLN A 69 3.28 13.29 -8.32
CA GLN A 69 2.67 13.86 -7.12
C GLN A 69 3.53 13.63 -5.87
N CYS A 70 4.23 12.50 -5.78
CA CYS A 70 5.26 12.25 -4.78
C CYS A 70 6.32 13.34 -4.80
N ALA A 71 6.94 13.60 -5.97
CA ALA A 71 8.01 14.60 -6.08
C ALA A 71 7.50 16.03 -5.82
N SER A 72 6.28 16.35 -6.24
CA SER A 72 5.66 17.66 -5.97
C SER A 72 5.36 17.85 -4.48
N SER A 73 4.88 16.82 -3.80
CA SER A 73 4.59 16.85 -2.36
C SER A 73 5.88 16.97 -1.54
N LEU A 74 6.93 16.25 -1.90
CA LEU A 74 8.24 16.37 -1.27
C LEU A 74 8.84 17.78 -1.45
N GLN A 75 8.70 18.37 -2.65
CA GLN A 75 9.11 19.76 -2.89
C GLN A 75 8.35 20.74 -2.01
N ALA A 76 7.03 20.56 -1.84
CA ALA A 76 6.22 21.40 -0.96
C ALA A 76 6.61 21.27 0.53
N ILE A 77 7.22 20.15 0.93
CA ILE A 77 7.77 19.94 2.29
C ILE A 77 9.16 20.58 2.45
N GLY A 78 9.80 21.03 1.36
CA GLY A 78 11.13 21.64 1.36
C GLY A 78 12.25 20.71 0.90
N VAL A 79 11.93 19.52 0.37
CA VAL A 79 12.93 18.66 -0.27
C VAL A 79 13.34 19.29 -1.60
N GLN A 80 14.65 19.36 -1.88
CA GLN A 80 15.11 19.93 -3.15
C GLN A 80 14.59 19.12 -4.34
N ARG A 81 14.24 19.79 -5.43
CA ARG A 81 13.63 19.18 -6.62
C ARG A 81 14.41 17.96 -7.14
N ALA A 82 15.74 18.03 -7.19
CA ALA A 82 16.57 16.92 -7.62
C ALA A 82 16.43 15.68 -6.71
N HIS A 83 16.45 15.88 -5.39
CA HIS A 83 16.27 14.81 -4.40
C HIS A 83 14.84 14.27 -4.39
N ALA A 84 13.84 15.14 -4.51
CA ALA A 84 12.44 14.75 -4.58
C ALA A 84 12.14 13.86 -5.80
N ARG A 85 12.64 14.24 -6.98
CA ARG A 85 12.49 13.41 -8.19
C ARG A 85 13.20 12.07 -8.05
N ARG A 86 14.43 12.08 -7.54
CA ARG A 86 15.23 10.86 -7.38
C ARG A 86 14.64 9.91 -6.33
N ALA A 87 14.11 10.44 -5.22
CA ALA A 87 13.41 9.67 -4.19
C ALA A 87 12.15 8.98 -4.73
N CYS A 88 11.44 9.63 -5.66
CA CYS A 88 10.21 9.13 -6.27
C CYS A 88 10.43 8.45 -7.64
N GLY A 89 11.67 8.05 -7.99
CA GLY A 89 11.94 7.30 -9.22
C GLY A 89 11.83 8.07 -10.55
N LEU A 90 11.75 9.41 -10.53
CA LEU A 90 11.63 10.28 -11.72
C LEU A 90 12.98 10.75 -12.27
N LEU A 91 13.96 9.84 -12.35
CA LEU A 91 15.33 10.12 -12.81
C LEU A 91 15.38 10.75 -14.21
#